data_AF-A0A3A5LEH3-F1
#
_entry.id   AF-A0A3A5LEH3-F1
#
_cell.length_a   1.000
_cell.length_b   1.000
_cell.length_c   1.000
_cell.angle_alpha   90.00
_cell.angle_beta   90.00
_cell.angle_gamma   90.00
#
_symmetry.space_group_name_H-M   'P 1'
#
loop_
_entity.id
_entity.type
_entity.pdbx_description
1 polymer ?
#
loop_
_entity_poly.entity_id
_entity_poly.type
_entity_poly.pdbx_seq_one_letter_code
_entity_poly.pdbx_strand_id
1 'polypeptide(L)'
;MLSCYLKYHLFRQVRVFEARSEEEKEHVFNFRYRIYHEEYKMIEPGYDHQRKILKDELDTHKQIILTYTVTKQAISSTCRSHYFQQTACPREMDGKYGLPELSIPSQHTLALSERLAVDKNIRGKYLAMVQTVYIATRLIRDLSTYFSFASCAPSLLRHYSRLGYRPYTSKLLQFDDRLEIPIAVIPDLKFLKESGSPVYPLMKKYCDPALLKQYEHYRPDILKNYLTQDASLDDLASDAFLKRRKSFFYHLKRPTADFLIRNGFFLTLPENGVLYTEKEHQQCQFVVISGQLILSKRGHTLIQLHAGDIVGEFGTFHDNYCRCVTVKAISDAQLLVLPRGILRKLYCFDTQLYANFTESYLKSIALREKKLICKLISSQR
;
A
#
# COMPACT_ATOMS: atom_id res chain seq x y z
N MET A 1 22.01 7.15 -18.72
CA MET A 1 22.70 5.86 -18.53
C MET A 1 23.59 5.78 -17.29
N LEU A 2 24.30 6.85 -16.87
CA LEU A 2 25.13 6.83 -15.64
C LEU A 2 24.37 6.44 -14.34
N SER A 3 23.10 6.81 -14.19
CA SER A 3 22.28 6.45 -13.01
C SER A 3 22.00 4.94 -12.87
N CYS A 4 21.90 4.20 -13.98
CA CYS A 4 21.67 2.76 -13.93
C CYS A 4 22.94 1.99 -13.57
N TYR A 5 24.10 2.44 -14.07
CA TYR A 5 25.40 1.82 -13.82
C TYR A 5 25.85 1.99 -12.35
N LEU A 6 25.64 3.18 -11.77
CA LEU A 6 25.94 3.44 -10.35
C LEU A 6 25.03 2.63 -9.41
N LYS A 7 23.73 2.53 -9.74
CA LYS A 7 22.78 1.68 -9.02
C LYS A 7 23.18 0.21 -9.09
N TYR A 8 23.56 -0.29 -10.27
CA TYR A 8 24.01 -1.66 -10.48
C TYR A 8 25.25 -2.04 -9.64
N HIS A 9 26.24 -1.14 -9.53
CA HIS A 9 27.40 -1.36 -8.66
C HIS A 9 27.06 -1.33 -7.16
N LEU A 10 26.18 -0.41 -6.73
CA LEU A 10 25.66 -0.38 -5.36
C LEU A 10 24.89 -1.67 -5.00
N PHE A 11 24.11 -2.22 -5.95
CA PHE A 11 23.38 -3.47 -5.75
C PHE A 11 24.29 -4.69 -5.60
N ARG A 12 25.47 -4.71 -6.24
CA ARG A 12 26.45 -5.79 -6.04
C ARG A 12 27.08 -5.80 -4.65
N GLN A 13 27.13 -4.67 -3.96
CA GLN A 13 27.74 -4.57 -2.63
C GLN A 13 26.79 -4.99 -1.50
N VAL A 14 25.48 -5.11 -1.80
CA VAL A 14 24.46 -5.44 -0.80
C VAL A 14 24.09 -6.89 -0.97
N ARG A 15 24.67 -7.74 -0.12
CA ARG A 15 24.39 -9.17 -0.12
C ARG A 15 23.04 -9.45 0.55
N VAL A 16 22.20 -10.19 -0.14
CA VAL A 16 21.00 -10.83 0.42
C VAL A 16 21.37 -12.26 0.79
N PHE A 17 20.95 -12.66 1.98
CA PHE A 17 21.12 -13.99 2.53
C PHE A 17 19.75 -14.67 2.64
N GLU A 18 19.72 -15.99 2.57
CA GLU A 18 18.56 -16.81 2.94
C GLU A 18 18.81 -17.36 4.34
N ALA A 19 17.89 -17.12 5.27
CA ALA A 19 17.96 -17.67 6.62
C ALA A 19 17.66 -19.17 6.59
N ARG A 20 18.63 -19.99 6.99
CA ARG A 20 18.56 -21.46 6.95
C ARG A 20 18.66 -22.07 8.33
N SER A 21 19.51 -21.53 9.19
CA SER A 21 19.59 -21.98 10.59
C SER A 21 18.47 -21.39 11.44
N GLU A 22 18.15 -22.05 12.55
CA GLU A 22 17.17 -21.51 13.51
C GLU A 22 17.65 -20.18 14.13
N GLU A 23 18.96 -20.01 14.33
CA GLU A 23 19.55 -18.76 14.82
C GLU A 23 19.35 -17.60 13.82
N GLU A 24 19.58 -17.83 12.52
CA GLU A 24 19.34 -16.82 11.49
C GLU A 24 17.86 -16.43 11.41
N LYS A 25 16.97 -17.43 11.48
CA LYS A 25 15.51 -17.21 11.48
C LYS A 25 15.10 -16.40 12.70
N GLU A 26 15.63 -16.73 13.88
CA GLU A 26 15.33 -16.00 15.11
C GLU A 26 15.77 -14.54 15.04
N HIS A 27 16.94 -14.24 14.47
CA HIS A 27 17.35 -12.85 14.21
C HIS A 27 16.38 -12.13 13.27
N VAL A 28 15.90 -12.81 12.22
CA VAL A 28 14.90 -12.24 11.30
C VAL A 28 13.58 -11.97 12.01
N PHE A 29 13.09 -12.88 12.86
CA PHE A 29 11.84 -12.71 13.60
C PHE A 29 11.93 -11.60 14.65
N ASN A 30 13.08 -11.45 15.31
CA ASN A 30 13.37 -10.31 16.19
C ASN A 30 13.34 -8.99 15.42
N PHE A 31 13.97 -8.94 14.24
CA PHE A 31 13.94 -7.75 13.39
C PHE A 31 12.51 -7.40 12.97
N ARG A 32 11.69 -8.40 12.59
CA ARG A 32 10.27 -8.19 12.27
C ARG A 32 9.49 -7.64 13.44
N TYR A 33 9.66 -8.19 14.65
CA TYR A 33 8.99 -7.70 15.85
C TYR A 33 9.28 -6.22 16.07
N ARG A 34 10.56 -5.82 16.00
CA ARG A 34 10.97 -4.42 16.13
C ARG A 34 10.27 -3.50 15.13
N ILE A 35 10.14 -3.93 13.88
CA ILE A 35 9.52 -3.09 12.84
C ILE A 35 7.99 -3.10 12.94
N TYR A 36 7.35 -4.26 13.03
CA TYR A 36 5.89 -4.37 12.97
C TYR A 36 5.22 -4.04 14.31
N HIS A 37 5.77 -4.52 15.43
CA HIS A 37 5.21 -4.25 16.75
C HIS A 37 5.73 -2.95 17.35
N GLU A 38 7.06 -2.82 17.53
CA GLU A 38 7.60 -1.69 18.29
C GLU A 38 7.48 -0.38 17.51
N GLU A 39 7.66 -0.41 16.19
CA GLU A 39 7.59 0.78 15.35
C GLU A 39 6.18 1.01 14.78
N TYR A 40 5.62 0.07 14.02
CA TYR A 40 4.33 0.26 13.35
C TYR A 40 3.10 0.02 14.23
N LYS A 41 3.29 -0.47 15.46
CA LYS A 41 2.20 -0.74 16.42
C LYS A 41 1.11 -1.66 15.87
N MET A 42 1.46 -2.53 14.90
CA MET A 42 0.53 -3.48 14.32
C MET A 42 0.10 -4.50 15.36
N ILE A 43 -1.15 -4.94 15.27
CA ILE A 43 -1.69 -6.03 16.06
C ILE A 43 -1.68 -7.28 15.19
N GLU A 44 -0.96 -8.32 15.64
CA GLU A 44 -0.81 -9.59 14.93
C GLU A 44 -0.85 -10.73 15.96
N PRO A 45 -1.47 -11.88 15.64
CA PRO A 45 -1.54 -13.01 16.57
C PRO A 45 -0.17 -13.69 16.80
N GLY A 46 0.78 -13.54 15.87
CA GLY A 46 2.08 -14.21 15.91
C GLY A 46 3.17 -13.54 16.77
N TYR A 47 2.81 -12.60 17.65
CA TYR A 47 3.78 -11.94 18.53
C TYR A 47 4.08 -12.78 19.77
N ASP A 48 5.36 -13.03 20.02
CA ASP A 48 5.87 -13.47 21.31
C ASP A 48 6.58 -12.28 21.96
N HIS A 49 5.91 -11.64 22.92
CA HIS A 49 6.42 -10.46 23.62
C HIS A 49 7.54 -10.78 24.60
N GLN A 50 7.65 -12.03 25.08
CA GLN A 50 8.70 -12.45 26.01
C GLN A 50 10.04 -12.58 25.25
N ARG A 51 10.00 -13.22 24.08
CA ARG A 51 11.18 -13.40 23.22
C ARG A 51 11.39 -12.25 22.23
N LYS A 52 10.42 -11.34 22.11
CA LYS A 52 10.40 -10.23 21.14
C LYS A 52 10.54 -10.70 19.69
N ILE A 53 9.82 -11.75 19.32
CA ILE A 53 9.81 -12.28 17.95
C ILE A 53 8.41 -12.17 17.33
N LEU A 54 8.36 -11.94 16.01
CA LEU A 54 7.16 -12.09 15.21
C LEU A 54 7.35 -13.29 14.27
N LYS A 55 6.59 -14.35 14.53
CA LYS A 55 6.61 -15.60 13.77
C LYS A 55 5.17 -16.09 13.59
N ASP A 56 4.80 -16.46 12.37
CA ASP A 56 3.49 -17.06 12.08
C ASP A 56 3.63 -18.49 11.51
N GLU A 57 2.50 -19.16 11.27
CA GLU A 57 2.49 -20.55 10.79
C GLU A 57 3.29 -20.73 9.50
N LEU A 58 3.23 -19.76 8.58
CA LEU A 58 3.94 -19.81 7.30
C LEU A 58 5.45 -19.84 7.48
N ASP A 59 5.99 -19.27 8.55
CA ASP A 59 7.43 -19.29 8.84
C ASP A 59 7.94 -20.71 9.22
N THR A 60 7.05 -21.69 9.39
CA THR A 60 7.40 -23.10 9.66
C THR A 60 7.35 -23.99 8.42
N HIS A 61 6.78 -23.50 7.31
CA HIS A 61 6.65 -24.30 6.08
C HIS A 61 8.01 -24.53 5.40
N LYS A 62 8.13 -25.68 4.72
CA LYS A 62 9.34 -26.02 3.96
C LYS A 62 9.49 -25.21 2.68
N GLN A 63 8.37 -24.77 2.09
CA GLN A 63 8.34 -24.02 0.83
C GLN A 63 8.47 -22.50 1.03
N ILE A 64 9.36 -22.08 1.93
CA ILE A 64 9.63 -20.65 2.14
C ILE A 64 11.02 -20.25 1.68
N ILE A 65 11.11 -19.01 1.21
CA ILE A 65 12.34 -18.27 0.99
C ILE A 65 12.32 -17.13 2.00
N LEU A 66 13.06 -17.28 3.09
CA LEU A 66 13.19 -16.23 4.11
C LEU A 66 14.50 -15.49 3.88
N THR A 67 14.44 -14.23 3.47
CA THR A 67 15.62 -13.45 3.12
C THR A 67 15.94 -12.37 4.15
N TYR A 68 17.21 -11.99 4.23
CA TYR A 68 17.66 -10.84 5.01
C TYR A 68 18.88 -10.16 4.39
N THR A 69 19.11 -8.90 4.78
CA THR A 69 20.36 -8.16 4.50
C THR A 69 20.98 -7.72 5.80
N VAL A 70 22.31 -7.49 5.78
CA VAL A 70 23.05 -7.03 6.95
C VAL A 70 23.73 -5.69 6.64
N THR A 71 23.75 -4.78 7.61
CA THR A 71 24.49 -3.52 7.55
C THR A 71 25.10 -3.25 8.92
N LYS A 72 26.42 -3.03 8.98
CA LYS A 72 27.16 -2.89 10.25
C LYS A 72 26.83 -4.03 11.25
N GLN A 73 26.83 -5.27 10.77
CA GLN A 73 26.53 -6.50 11.54
C GLN A 73 25.10 -6.63 12.10
N ALA A 74 24.18 -5.70 11.80
CA ALA A 74 22.77 -5.84 12.16
C ALA A 74 21.90 -6.12 10.93
N ILE A 75 20.82 -6.89 11.12
CA ILE A 75 19.81 -7.06 10.05
C ILE A 75 19.24 -5.70 9.68
N SER A 76 19.18 -5.45 8.37
CA SER A 76 18.82 -4.16 7.78
C SER A 76 17.57 -4.24 6.89
N SER A 77 17.23 -5.43 6.41
CA SER A 77 15.92 -5.75 5.82
C SER A 77 15.63 -7.23 5.86
N THR A 78 14.35 -7.60 5.72
CA THR A 78 13.89 -8.99 5.53
C THR A 78 12.69 -9.03 4.60
N CYS A 79 12.46 -10.17 3.97
CA CYS A 79 11.23 -10.50 3.25
C CYS A 79 10.99 -12.02 3.33
N ARG A 80 9.74 -12.46 3.25
CA ARG A 80 9.40 -13.88 3.07
C ARG A 80 8.68 -14.06 1.76
N SER A 81 9.01 -15.13 1.06
CA SER A 81 8.16 -15.64 -0.02
C SER A 81 7.78 -17.09 0.29
N HIS A 82 6.49 -17.40 0.41
CA HIS A 82 5.97 -18.77 0.52
C HIS A 82 5.46 -19.19 -0.85
N TYR A 83 5.92 -20.32 -1.38
CA TYR A 83 5.52 -20.79 -2.71
C TYR A 83 4.83 -22.15 -2.64
N PHE A 84 3.84 -22.37 -3.51
CA PHE A 84 3.04 -23.59 -3.51
C PHE A 84 2.37 -23.78 -4.87
N GLN A 85 2.00 -25.02 -5.18
CA GLN A 85 1.17 -25.32 -6.35
C GLN A 85 -0.23 -24.73 -6.14
N GLN A 86 -0.85 -24.14 -7.17
CA GLN A 86 -2.19 -23.55 -7.05
C GLN A 86 -3.23 -24.54 -6.47
N THR A 87 -3.13 -25.82 -6.83
CA THR A 87 -3.99 -26.90 -6.30
C THR A 87 -3.80 -27.19 -4.81
N ALA A 88 -2.68 -26.75 -4.23
CA ALA A 88 -2.36 -26.86 -2.82
C ALA A 88 -2.53 -25.52 -2.08
N CYS A 89 -3.19 -24.53 -2.67
CA CYS A 89 -3.44 -23.27 -1.99
C CYS A 89 -4.33 -23.50 -0.76
N PRO A 90 -3.94 -23.03 0.44
CA PRO A 90 -4.81 -23.07 1.60
C PRO A 90 -6.08 -22.26 1.33
N ARG A 91 -7.26 -22.80 1.66
CA ARG A 91 -8.57 -22.15 1.42
C ARG A 91 -8.65 -20.73 2.00
N GLU A 92 -7.99 -20.50 3.13
CA GLU A 92 -7.91 -19.17 3.75
C GLU A 92 -7.18 -18.16 2.88
N MET A 93 -6.14 -18.61 2.17
CA MET A 93 -5.37 -17.79 1.23
C MET A 93 -6.15 -17.54 -0.06
N ASP A 94 -6.89 -18.55 -0.54
CA ASP A 94 -7.78 -18.40 -1.70
C ASP A 94 -8.84 -17.32 -1.43
N GLY A 95 -9.47 -17.36 -0.26
CA GLY A 95 -10.46 -16.36 0.17
C GLY A 95 -9.85 -14.98 0.40
N LYS A 96 -8.68 -14.93 1.08
CA LYS A 96 -7.99 -13.68 1.39
C LYS A 96 -7.54 -12.96 0.11
N TYR A 97 -6.86 -13.64 -0.80
CA TYR A 97 -6.28 -13.01 -1.98
C TYR A 97 -7.19 -13.05 -3.21
N GLY A 98 -8.37 -13.67 -3.16
CA GLY A 98 -9.27 -13.76 -4.31
C GLY A 98 -8.61 -14.45 -5.51
N LEU A 99 -7.72 -15.42 -5.25
CA LEU A 99 -7.00 -16.17 -6.28
C LEU A 99 -7.92 -16.83 -7.31
N PRO A 100 -9.12 -17.36 -6.96
CA PRO A 100 -10.04 -17.95 -7.93
C PRO A 100 -10.53 -16.97 -9.01
N GLU A 101 -10.53 -15.66 -8.74
CA GLU A 101 -10.91 -14.66 -9.74
C GLU A 101 -9.82 -14.48 -10.81
N LEU A 102 -8.59 -14.90 -10.50
CA LEU A 102 -7.48 -14.86 -11.42
C LEU A 102 -7.50 -16.17 -12.24
N SER A 103 -7.58 -16.05 -13.55
CA SER A 103 -7.59 -17.17 -14.51
C SER A 103 -6.21 -17.83 -14.62
N ILE A 104 -5.58 -18.14 -13.48
CA ILE A 104 -4.25 -18.74 -13.38
C ILE A 104 -4.38 -20.22 -13.69
N PRO A 105 -3.56 -20.76 -14.61
CA PRO A 105 -3.59 -22.18 -14.91
C PRO A 105 -3.14 -23.02 -13.70
N SER A 106 -3.94 -24.04 -13.37
CA SER A 106 -3.81 -24.87 -12.15
C SER A 106 -2.45 -25.53 -11.94
N GLN A 107 -1.68 -25.71 -13.01
CA GLN A 107 -0.35 -26.32 -13.00
C GLN A 107 0.78 -25.35 -12.59
N HIS A 108 0.47 -24.08 -12.33
CA HIS A 108 1.49 -23.12 -11.93
C HIS A 108 1.69 -23.07 -10.43
N THR A 109 2.96 -22.90 -10.06
CA THR A 109 3.35 -22.48 -8.72
C THR A 109 3.00 -21.00 -8.54
N LEU A 110 2.41 -20.69 -7.39
CA LEU A 110 2.16 -19.35 -6.90
C LEU A 110 3.14 -19.01 -5.79
N ALA A 111 3.40 -17.73 -5.58
CA ALA A 111 4.14 -17.24 -4.42
C ALA A 111 3.37 -16.17 -3.67
N LEU A 112 3.47 -16.16 -2.35
CA LEU A 112 3.03 -15.08 -1.47
C LEU A 112 4.25 -14.41 -0.87
N SER A 113 4.50 -13.18 -1.30
CA SER A 113 5.62 -12.38 -0.84
C SER A 113 5.16 -11.39 0.22
N GLU A 114 5.48 -11.67 1.47
CA GLU A 114 4.98 -10.94 2.64
C GLU A 114 6.13 -10.52 3.57
N ARG A 115 5.76 -9.74 4.60
CA ARG A 115 6.67 -9.35 5.69
C ARG A 115 7.95 -8.66 5.19
N LEU A 116 7.85 -7.88 4.10
CA LEU A 116 8.93 -7.00 3.66
C LEU A 116 9.10 -5.88 4.69
N ALA A 117 10.22 -5.93 5.41
CA ALA A 117 10.58 -4.93 6.41
C ALA A 117 11.97 -4.38 6.13
N VAL A 118 12.15 -3.08 6.33
CA VAL A 118 13.42 -2.37 6.12
C VAL A 118 13.67 -1.45 7.30
N ASP A 119 14.92 -1.41 7.76
CA ASP A 119 15.34 -0.54 8.85
C ASP A 119 15.07 0.94 8.52
N LYS A 120 14.47 1.66 9.47
CA LYS A 120 13.99 3.04 9.29
C LYS A 120 15.05 4.00 8.76
N ASN A 121 16.32 3.83 9.13
CA ASN A 121 17.40 4.76 8.79
C ASN A 121 17.87 4.64 7.33
N ILE A 122 17.40 3.61 6.62
CA ILE A 122 17.81 3.28 5.26
C ILE A 122 16.62 2.98 4.33
N ARG A 123 15.40 3.27 4.78
CA ARG A 123 14.20 3.25 3.93
C ARG A 123 14.29 4.24 2.78
N GLY A 124 13.55 3.95 1.71
CA GLY A 124 13.57 4.76 0.48
C GLY A 124 14.85 4.64 -0.35
N LYS A 125 15.83 3.86 0.12
CA LYS A 125 17.06 3.54 -0.63
C LYS A 125 16.85 2.26 -1.45
N TYR A 126 17.89 1.44 -1.56
CA TYR A 126 17.95 0.30 -2.46
C TYR A 126 17.42 -1.02 -1.87
N LEU A 127 17.27 -1.16 -0.54
CA LEU A 127 17.07 -2.48 0.09
C LEU A 127 15.81 -3.23 -0.35
N ALA A 128 14.66 -2.55 -0.43
CA ALA A 128 13.43 -3.17 -0.94
C ALA A 128 13.59 -3.67 -2.38
N MET A 129 14.34 -2.93 -3.20
CA MET A 129 14.65 -3.32 -4.58
C MET A 129 15.60 -4.52 -4.62
N VAL A 130 16.63 -4.58 -3.76
CA VAL A 130 17.53 -5.73 -3.66
C VAL A 130 16.77 -6.99 -3.25
N GLN A 131 15.93 -6.89 -2.21
CA GLN A 131 15.06 -7.99 -1.78
C GLN A 131 14.17 -8.48 -2.92
N THR A 132 13.56 -7.55 -3.67
CA THR A 132 12.72 -7.87 -4.83
C THR A 132 13.51 -8.58 -5.92
N VAL A 133 14.69 -8.09 -6.30
CA VAL A 133 15.53 -8.71 -7.33
C VAL A 133 15.92 -10.14 -6.92
N TYR A 134 16.31 -10.32 -5.65
CA TYR A 134 16.72 -11.63 -5.14
C TYR A 134 15.53 -12.60 -5.17
N ILE A 135 14.41 -12.24 -4.55
CA ILE A 135 13.20 -13.08 -4.52
C ILE A 135 12.70 -13.37 -5.92
N ALA A 136 12.60 -12.37 -6.79
CA ALA A 136 12.17 -12.57 -8.17
C ALA A 136 13.12 -13.50 -8.93
N THR A 137 14.43 -13.43 -8.67
CA THR A 137 15.39 -14.38 -9.28
C THR A 137 15.10 -15.80 -8.81
N ARG A 138 14.91 -16.01 -7.50
CA ARG A 138 14.62 -17.34 -6.96
C ARG A 138 13.28 -17.89 -7.49
N LEU A 139 12.23 -17.07 -7.47
CA LEU A 139 10.90 -17.48 -7.94
C LEU A 139 10.90 -17.74 -9.46
N ILE A 140 11.31 -16.77 -10.28
CA ILE A 140 11.14 -16.83 -11.73
C ILE A 140 12.16 -17.77 -12.37
N ARG A 141 13.45 -17.64 -12.01
CA ARG A 141 14.53 -18.41 -12.65
C ARG A 141 14.66 -19.82 -12.07
N ASP A 142 14.62 -19.95 -10.74
CA ASP A 142 14.95 -21.21 -10.08
C ASP A 142 13.71 -22.09 -9.83
N LEU A 143 12.53 -21.49 -9.68
CA LEU A 143 11.28 -22.20 -9.32
C LEU A 143 10.18 -22.05 -10.38
N SER A 144 10.44 -21.41 -11.52
CA SER A 144 9.47 -21.16 -12.59
C SER A 144 8.12 -20.62 -12.09
N THR A 145 8.18 -19.77 -11.06
CA THR A 145 7.04 -19.15 -10.39
C THR A 145 6.89 -17.71 -10.90
N TYR A 146 5.87 -17.48 -11.72
CA TYR A 146 5.65 -16.20 -12.42
C TYR A 146 4.54 -15.35 -11.81
N PHE A 147 3.84 -15.87 -10.81
CA PHE A 147 2.78 -15.19 -10.07
C PHE A 147 3.22 -15.01 -8.62
N SER A 148 3.36 -13.76 -8.18
CA SER A 148 3.64 -13.45 -6.79
C SER A 148 2.63 -12.45 -6.25
N PHE A 149 1.88 -12.85 -5.22
CA PHE A 149 0.87 -12.05 -4.56
C PHE A 149 1.41 -11.45 -3.27
N ALA A 150 0.89 -10.29 -2.93
CA ALA A 150 1.14 -9.61 -1.68
C ALA A 150 -0.07 -8.71 -1.38
N SER A 151 0.01 -7.99 -0.28
CA SER A 151 -0.89 -6.89 0.02
C SER A 151 -0.07 -5.71 0.55
N CYS A 152 -0.59 -4.50 0.37
CA CYS A 152 0.07 -3.31 0.89
C CYS A 152 -0.92 -2.29 1.42
N ALA A 153 -0.49 -1.53 2.42
CA ALA A 153 -1.18 -0.31 2.81
C ALA A 153 -1.27 0.65 1.61
N PRO A 154 -2.39 1.36 1.41
CA PRO A 154 -2.59 2.30 0.31
C PRO A 154 -1.44 3.28 0.06
N SER A 155 -0.83 3.81 1.13
CA SER A 155 0.31 4.75 1.02
C SER A 155 1.54 4.15 0.32
N LEU A 156 1.66 2.82 0.26
CA LEU A 156 2.80 2.11 -0.31
C LEU A 156 2.56 1.62 -1.75
N LEU A 157 1.34 1.73 -2.28
CA LEU A 157 1.00 1.16 -3.59
C LEU A 157 1.98 1.57 -4.69
N ARG A 158 2.25 2.88 -4.82
CA ARG A 158 3.18 3.41 -5.83
C ARG A 158 4.61 2.89 -5.65
N HIS A 159 5.04 2.63 -4.41
CA HIS A 159 6.34 2.04 -4.15
C HIS A 159 6.39 0.60 -4.65
N TYR A 160 5.36 -0.20 -4.34
CA TYR A 160 5.24 -1.58 -4.82
C TYR A 160 5.08 -1.68 -6.35
N SER A 161 4.43 -0.72 -7.01
CA SER A 161 4.36 -0.68 -8.48
C SER A 161 5.72 -0.57 -9.16
N ARG A 162 6.66 0.17 -8.55
CA ARG A 162 8.04 0.24 -9.04
C ARG A 162 8.82 -1.06 -8.83
N LEU A 163 8.34 -1.94 -7.94
CA LEU A 163 8.88 -3.29 -7.74
C LEU A 163 8.23 -4.29 -8.71
N GLY A 164 7.19 -3.90 -9.45
CA GLY A 164 6.46 -4.74 -10.41
C GLY A 164 5.09 -5.22 -9.92
N TYR A 165 4.69 -4.85 -8.71
CA TYR A 165 3.39 -5.25 -8.18
C TYR A 165 2.28 -4.32 -8.65
N ARG A 166 1.10 -4.87 -8.93
CA ARG A 166 -0.08 -4.08 -9.30
C ARG A 166 -1.34 -4.62 -8.66
N PRO A 167 -2.35 -3.78 -8.41
CA PRO A 167 -3.66 -4.26 -8.01
C PRO A 167 -4.25 -5.13 -9.12
N TYR A 168 -4.88 -6.22 -8.73
CA TYR A 168 -5.54 -7.16 -9.65
C TYR A 168 -7.03 -7.34 -9.34
N THR A 169 -7.51 -6.74 -8.25
CA THR A 169 -8.92 -6.69 -7.85
C THR A 169 -9.24 -5.32 -7.23
N SER A 170 -10.52 -4.96 -7.24
CA SER A 170 -11.06 -3.79 -6.52
C SER A 170 -11.42 -4.12 -5.07
N LYS A 171 -11.50 -5.41 -4.71
CA LYS A 171 -11.78 -5.85 -3.34
C LYS A 171 -10.60 -5.54 -2.44
N LEU A 172 -10.86 -4.93 -1.30
CA LEU A 172 -9.85 -4.60 -0.29
C LEU A 172 -9.75 -5.71 0.75
N LEU A 173 -8.56 -5.91 1.30
CA LEU A 173 -8.38 -6.73 2.49
C LEU A 173 -8.72 -5.90 3.71
N GLN A 174 -9.71 -6.35 4.48
CA GLN A 174 -10.13 -5.73 5.74
C GLN A 174 -9.51 -6.52 6.89
N PHE A 175 -8.67 -5.86 7.67
CA PHE A 175 -8.16 -6.36 8.94
C PHE A 175 -8.81 -5.57 10.08
N ASP A 176 -8.69 -6.06 11.31
CA ASP A 176 -9.29 -5.41 12.48
C ASP A 176 -8.81 -3.97 12.67
N ASP A 177 -7.54 -3.69 12.35
CA ASP A 177 -6.91 -2.40 12.59
C ASP A 177 -6.68 -1.55 11.33
N ARG A 178 -6.69 -2.16 10.13
CA ARG A 178 -6.25 -1.53 8.88
C ARG A 178 -6.93 -2.12 7.63
N LEU A 179 -6.76 -1.42 6.51
CA LEU A 179 -7.06 -1.96 5.19
C LEU A 179 -5.79 -2.12 4.34
N GLU A 180 -5.80 -3.11 3.46
CA GLU A 180 -4.74 -3.30 2.48
C GLU A 180 -5.30 -3.54 1.07
N ILE A 181 -4.49 -3.20 0.07
CA ILE A 181 -4.76 -3.41 -1.35
C ILE A 181 -4.09 -4.72 -1.75
N PRO A 182 -4.82 -5.71 -2.27
CA PRO A 182 -4.22 -6.89 -2.89
C PRO A 182 -3.44 -6.49 -4.13
N ILE A 183 -2.18 -6.94 -4.20
CA ILE A 183 -1.28 -6.63 -5.30
C ILE A 183 -0.56 -7.89 -5.78
N ALA A 184 -0.19 -7.92 -7.06
CA ALA A 184 0.50 -9.05 -7.65
C ALA A 184 1.55 -8.62 -8.67
N VAL A 185 2.65 -9.38 -8.74
CA VAL A 185 3.50 -9.49 -9.90
C VAL A 185 2.93 -10.59 -10.78
N ILE A 186 2.62 -10.27 -12.03
CA ILE A 186 2.11 -11.21 -13.02
C ILE A 186 2.86 -11.04 -14.36
N PRO A 187 2.73 -11.97 -15.33
CA PRO A 187 3.48 -11.98 -16.59
C PRO A 187 3.10 -10.88 -17.61
N ASP A 188 2.77 -9.68 -17.15
CA ASP A 188 2.46 -8.52 -18.00
C ASP A 188 3.72 -7.69 -18.26
N LEU A 189 4.40 -7.98 -19.38
CA LEU A 189 5.63 -7.29 -19.74
C LEU A 189 5.44 -5.80 -20.01
N LYS A 190 4.28 -5.37 -20.51
CA LYS A 190 4.01 -3.96 -20.78
C LYS A 190 4.01 -3.19 -19.46
N PHE A 191 3.22 -3.64 -18.49
CA PHE A 191 3.18 -3.02 -17.17
C PHE A 191 4.55 -3.03 -16.49
N LEU A 192 5.24 -4.17 -16.47
CA LEU A 192 6.56 -4.28 -15.84
C LEU A 192 7.59 -3.35 -16.47
N LYS A 193 7.50 -3.13 -17.79
CA LYS A 193 8.37 -2.20 -18.52
C LYS A 193 8.03 -0.74 -18.19
N GLU A 194 6.76 -0.37 -18.26
CA GLU A 194 6.28 0.99 -18.00
C GLU A 194 6.50 1.44 -16.55
N SER A 195 6.36 0.51 -15.60
CA SER A 195 6.63 0.78 -14.19
C SER A 195 8.12 0.88 -13.86
N GLY A 196 9.00 0.51 -14.81
CA GLY A 196 10.44 0.43 -14.62
C GLY A 196 10.84 -0.66 -13.61
N SER A 197 10.08 -1.76 -13.55
CA SER A 197 10.27 -2.81 -12.56
C SER A 197 11.60 -3.55 -12.75
N PRO A 198 12.32 -3.88 -11.66
CA PRO A 198 13.49 -4.75 -11.72
C PRO A 198 13.14 -6.20 -12.10
N VAL A 199 11.88 -6.58 -12.06
CA VAL A 199 11.39 -7.93 -12.43
C VAL A 199 11.26 -8.09 -13.94
N TYR A 200 11.06 -7.00 -14.70
CA TYR A 200 10.92 -7.03 -16.16
C TYR A 200 11.98 -7.88 -16.89
N PRO A 201 13.31 -7.68 -16.68
CA PRO A 201 14.31 -8.46 -17.39
C PRO A 201 14.27 -9.96 -17.05
N LEU A 202 13.90 -10.32 -15.82
CA LEU A 202 13.77 -11.72 -15.40
C LEU A 202 12.54 -12.35 -16.06
N MET A 203 11.39 -11.68 -15.95
CA MET A 203 10.13 -12.15 -16.56
C MET A 203 10.27 -12.33 -18.07
N LYS A 204 10.86 -11.34 -18.76
CA LYS A 204 11.09 -11.42 -20.21
C LYS A 204 12.00 -12.57 -20.63
N LYS A 205 12.99 -12.91 -19.80
CA LYS A 205 14.00 -13.92 -20.14
C LYS A 205 13.55 -15.35 -19.85
N TYR A 206 12.81 -15.56 -18.76
CA TYR A 206 12.56 -16.89 -18.22
C TYR A 206 11.09 -17.31 -18.26
N CYS A 207 10.13 -16.39 -18.43
CA CYS A 207 8.72 -16.75 -18.52
C CYS A 207 8.39 -17.39 -19.88
N ASP A 208 7.49 -18.37 -19.86
CA ASP A 208 6.94 -18.99 -21.07
C ASP A 208 6.28 -17.92 -21.97
N PRO A 209 6.66 -17.83 -23.26
CA PRO A 209 6.03 -16.94 -24.23
C PRO A 209 4.50 -17.06 -24.33
N ALA A 210 3.95 -18.26 -24.18
CA ALA A 210 2.50 -18.47 -24.22
C ALA A 210 1.81 -17.77 -23.04
N LEU A 211 2.41 -17.86 -21.86
CA LEU A 211 1.91 -17.21 -20.64
C LEU A 211 2.06 -15.69 -20.74
N LEU A 212 3.18 -15.19 -21.27
CA LEU A 212 3.39 -13.76 -21.52
C LEU A 212 2.30 -13.17 -22.42
N LYS A 213 1.94 -13.89 -23.50
CA LYS A 213 0.88 -13.46 -24.43
C LYS A 213 -0.50 -13.46 -23.77
N GLN A 214 -0.78 -14.45 -22.92
CA GLN A 214 -2.07 -14.54 -22.21
C GLN A 214 -2.29 -13.38 -21.24
N TYR A 215 -1.22 -12.89 -20.60
CA TYR A 215 -1.29 -11.86 -19.55
C TYR A 215 -0.87 -10.46 -20.01
N GLU A 216 -0.58 -10.29 -21.29
CA GLU A 216 -0.35 -8.98 -21.90
C GLU A 216 -1.60 -8.10 -21.70
N HIS A 217 -1.44 -7.00 -20.99
CA HIS A 217 -2.50 -6.05 -20.62
C HIS A 217 -3.63 -6.66 -19.77
N TYR A 218 -3.32 -7.64 -18.92
CA TYR A 218 -4.32 -8.32 -18.10
C TYR A 218 -5.02 -7.37 -17.10
N ARG A 219 -6.36 -7.33 -17.13
CA ARG A 219 -7.25 -6.51 -16.26
C ARG A 219 -6.93 -5.00 -16.25
N PRO A 220 -6.99 -4.32 -17.42
CA PRO A 220 -6.71 -2.90 -17.51
C PRO A 220 -7.79 -2.04 -16.82
N ASP A 221 -9.01 -2.56 -16.71
CA ASP A 221 -10.15 -1.96 -16.00
C ASP A 221 -9.85 -1.74 -14.52
N ILE A 222 -9.26 -2.74 -13.83
CA ILE A 222 -8.83 -2.60 -12.44
C ILE A 222 -7.74 -1.52 -12.34
N LEU A 223 -6.75 -1.55 -13.24
CA LEU A 223 -5.65 -0.60 -13.21
C LEU A 223 -6.08 0.84 -13.42
N LYS A 224 -7.15 1.12 -14.18
CA LYS A 224 -7.68 2.48 -14.36
C LYS A 224 -8.07 3.15 -13.03
N ASN A 225 -8.53 2.38 -12.04
CA ASN A 225 -8.82 2.93 -10.71
C ASN A 225 -7.54 3.37 -9.98
N TYR A 226 -6.42 2.70 -10.25
CA TYR A 226 -5.17 2.89 -9.53
C TYR A 226 -4.12 3.75 -10.26
N LEU A 227 -4.23 3.85 -11.57
CA LEU A 227 -3.34 4.59 -12.46
C LEU A 227 -4.08 5.79 -13.05
N THR A 228 -4.25 6.83 -12.25
CA THR A 228 -5.08 8.00 -12.58
C THR A 228 -4.34 9.09 -13.35
N GLN A 229 -3.16 8.80 -13.93
CA GLN A 229 -2.26 9.82 -14.50
C GLN A 229 -2.90 10.69 -15.58
N ASP A 230 -3.90 10.14 -16.29
CA ASP A 230 -4.64 10.82 -17.35
C ASP A 230 -6.02 11.32 -16.90
N ALA A 231 -6.43 11.03 -15.66
CA ALA A 231 -7.71 11.44 -15.12
C ALA A 231 -7.73 12.93 -14.71
N SER A 232 -8.92 13.48 -14.63
CA SER A 232 -9.20 14.88 -14.29
C SER A 232 -10.47 14.97 -13.44
N LEU A 233 -10.82 16.19 -13.05
CA LEU A 233 -12.05 16.44 -12.31
C LEU A 233 -13.31 16.02 -13.10
N ASP A 234 -13.26 16.10 -14.43
CA ASP A 234 -14.40 15.78 -15.30
C ASP A 234 -14.68 14.27 -15.37
N ASP A 235 -13.68 13.44 -15.03
CA ASP A 235 -13.79 11.98 -15.03
C ASP A 235 -14.43 11.44 -13.75
N LEU A 236 -14.71 12.30 -12.76
CA LEU A 236 -15.31 11.88 -11.50
C LEU A 236 -16.81 11.62 -11.66
N ALA A 237 -17.28 10.51 -11.08
CA ALA A 237 -18.67 10.08 -11.17
C ALA A 237 -19.67 10.96 -10.40
N SER A 238 -19.21 11.98 -9.66
CA SER A 238 -20.05 12.83 -8.82
C SER A 238 -19.52 14.26 -8.83
N ASP A 239 -20.43 15.24 -8.90
CA ASP A 239 -20.13 16.67 -8.76
C ASP A 239 -20.63 17.25 -7.42
N ALA A 240 -21.17 16.39 -6.53
CA ALA A 240 -21.87 16.81 -5.32
C ALA A 240 -21.01 17.69 -4.40
N PHE A 241 -19.69 17.48 -4.43
CA PHE A 241 -18.73 18.27 -3.67
C PHE A 241 -18.59 19.72 -4.16
N LEU A 242 -18.93 20.03 -5.42
CA LEU A 242 -18.94 21.40 -5.97
C LEU A 242 -20.14 22.22 -5.48
N LYS A 243 -21.17 21.57 -4.94
CA LYS A 243 -22.36 22.23 -4.40
C LYS A 243 -22.24 22.50 -2.90
N ARG A 244 -21.24 21.91 -2.23
CA ARG A 244 -21.08 21.94 -0.77
C ARG A 244 -19.97 22.89 -0.35
N ARG A 245 -20.32 24.09 0.12
CA ARG A 245 -19.35 25.11 0.60
C ARG A 245 -18.36 24.65 1.69
N LYS A 246 -18.62 23.53 2.36
CA LYS A 246 -17.74 22.95 3.40
C LYS A 246 -16.73 21.93 2.85
N SER A 247 -16.86 21.57 1.58
CA SER A 247 -16.01 20.60 0.89
C SER A 247 -14.62 21.18 0.66
N PHE A 248 -13.60 20.34 0.85
CA PHE A 248 -12.22 20.64 0.45
C PHE A 248 -12.14 20.91 -1.06
N PHE A 249 -12.81 20.09 -1.90
CA PHE A 249 -12.86 20.30 -3.34
C PHE A 249 -13.58 21.58 -3.76
N TYR A 250 -14.52 22.11 -2.96
CA TYR A 250 -15.23 23.34 -3.31
C TYR A 250 -14.30 24.56 -3.36
N HIS A 251 -13.23 24.55 -2.56
CA HIS A 251 -12.27 25.65 -2.49
C HIS A 251 -11.07 25.47 -3.42
N LEU A 252 -10.88 24.26 -3.98
CA LEU A 252 -9.80 23.98 -4.90
C LEU A 252 -10.06 24.64 -6.25
N LYS A 253 -9.01 25.27 -6.79
CA LYS A 253 -8.98 25.62 -8.22
C LYS A 253 -8.85 24.33 -9.04
N ARG A 254 -9.47 24.31 -10.22
CA ARG A 254 -9.46 23.15 -11.13
C ARG A 254 -8.05 22.59 -11.40
N PRO A 255 -7.02 23.40 -11.70
CA PRO A 255 -5.66 22.86 -11.91
C PRO A 255 -5.09 22.13 -10.69
N THR A 256 -5.41 22.59 -9.48
CA THR A 256 -5.00 21.92 -8.24
C THR A 256 -5.72 20.60 -8.09
N ALA A 257 -7.04 20.56 -8.34
CA ALA A 257 -7.83 19.34 -8.27
C ALA A 257 -7.36 18.29 -9.29
N ASP A 258 -7.15 18.69 -10.54
CA ASP A 258 -6.61 17.82 -11.59
C ASP A 258 -5.23 17.29 -11.23
N PHE A 259 -4.36 18.13 -10.67
CA PHE A 259 -3.05 17.67 -10.19
C PHE A 259 -3.20 16.58 -9.12
N LEU A 260 -4.08 16.76 -8.14
CA LEU A 260 -4.29 15.77 -7.08
C LEU A 260 -4.83 14.46 -7.65
N ILE A 261 -5.80 14.53 -8.56
CA ILE A 261 -6.40 13.35 -9.20
C ILE A 261 -5.34 12.58 -9.99
N ARG A 262 -4.52 13.27 -10.80
CA ARG A 262 -3.43 12.64 -11.59
C ARG A 262 -2.32 12.01 -10.77
N ASN A 263 -2.19 12.42 -9.51
CA ASN A 263 -1.11 11.98 -8.63
C ASN A 263 -1.58 11.14 -7.43
N GLY A 264 -2.88 10.97 -7.28
CA GLY A 264 -3.52 10.07 -6.34
C GLY A 264 -3.91 8.75 -7.00
N PHE A 265 -4.89 8.07 -6.40
CA PHE A 265 -5.59 6.94 -7.00
C PHE A 265 -6.92 6.70 -6.28
N PHE A 266 -7.84 5.96 -6.89
CA PHE A 266 -9.15 5.69 -6.30
C PHE A 266 -9.19 4.34 -5.57
N LEU A 267 -9.93 4.34 -4.45
CA LEU A 267 -10.33 3.13 -3.72
C LEU A 267 -11.84 3.10 -3.56
N THR A 268 -12.41 1.91 -3.59
CA THR A 268 -13.80 1.68 -3.22
C THR A 268 -13.83 0.99 -1.86
N LEU A 269 -14.40 1.68 -0.87
CA LEU A 269 -14.63 1.16 0.47
C LEU A 269 -16.10 0.76 0.57
N PRO A 270 -16.44 -0.54 0.73
CA PRO A 270 -17.83 -0.95 0.84
C PRO A 270 -18.46 -0.41 2.14
N GLU A 271 -19.78 -0.38 2.19
CA GLU A 271 -20.53 -0.12 3.42
C GLU A 271 -19.98 -1.00 4.55
N ASN A 272 -19.86 -0.41 5.74
CA ASN A 272 -19.25 -1.03 6.91
C ASN A 272 -17.74 -1.33 6.83
N GLY A 273 -17.07 -1.04 5.70
CA GLY A 273 -15.62 -1.14 5.59
C GLY A 273 -14.91 -0.15 6.51
N VAL A 274 -13.85 -0.61 7.19
CA VAL A 274 -13.00 0.25 8.01
C VAL A 274 -11.92 0.85 7.12
N LEU A 275 -11.75 2.18 7.18
CA LEU A 275 -10.69 2.87 6.46
C LEU A 275 -9.36 2.74 7.24
N TYR A 276 -9.42 3.07 8.52
CA TYR A 276 -8.38 2.84 9.52
C TYR A 276 -8.98 2.98 10.92
N THR A 277 -8.30 2.40 11.91
CA THR A 277 -8.67 2.49 13.33
C THR A 277 -7.79 3.45 14.11
N GLU A 278 -8.16 3.72 15.36
CA GLU A 278 -7.25 4.33 16.33
C GLU A 278 -5.98 3.48 16.50
N LYS A 279 -4.83 4.14 16.66
CA LYS A 279 -3.49 3.54 16.79
C LYS A 279 -2.86 2.99 15.53
N GLU A 280 -3.59 2.97 14.42
CA GLU A 280 -3.07 2.59 13.10
C GLU A 280 -2.00 3.60 12.60
N HIS A 281 -1.03 3.16 11.79
CA HIS A 281 0.15 3.94 11.38
C HIS A 281 0.20 4.24 9.86
N GLN A 282 -0.94 4.44 9.22
CA GLN A 282 -1.02 4.74 7.80
C GLN A 282 -0.74 6.21 7.55
N GLN A 283 0.14 6.47 6.57
CA GLN A 283 0.56 7.81 6.20
C GLN A 283 0.04 8.18 4.80
N CYS A 284 -1.27 8.32 4.68
CA CYS A 284 -1.89 8.95 3.51
C CYS A 284 -3.13 9.75 3.91
N GLN A 285 -3.54 10.64 3.03
CA GLN A 285 -4.78 11.40 3.16
C GLN A 285 -5.80 10.81 2.19
N PHE A 286 -7.07 11.01 2.50
CA PHE A 286 -8.18 10.54 1.70
C PHE A 286 -9.13 11.70 1.45
N VAL A 287 -9.64 11.81 0.24
CA VAL A 287 -10.75 12.70 -0.08
C VAL A 287 -11.94 11.85 -0.48
N VAL A 288 -13.08 12.07 0.18
CA VAL A 288 -14.33 11.38 -0.15
C VAL A 288 -14.83 11.92 -1.48
N ILE A 289 -14.91 11.08 -2.51
CA ILE A 289 -15.45 11.46 -3.84
C ILE A 289 -16.96 11.25 -3.86
N SER A 290 -17.40 10.10 -3.37
CA SER A 290 -18.80 9.73 -3.22
C SER A 290 -19.02 8.88 -1.97
N GLY A 291 -20.27 8.71 -1.58
CA GLY A 291 -20.63 8.01 -0.34
C GLY A 291 -20.39 8.84 0.92
N GLN A 292 -20.46 8.16 2.06
CA GLN A 292 -20.34 8.79 3.37
C GLN A 292 -19.51 7.93 4.31
N LEU A 293 -18.72 8.61 5.15
CA LEU A 293 -17.92 7.98 6.20
C LEU A 293 -18.32 8.54 7.58
N ILE A 294 -18.06 7.78 8.62
CA ILE A 294 -18.18 8.20 10.01
C ILE A 294 -16.80 8.21 10.66
N LEU A 295 -16.52 9.27 11.40
CA LEU A 295 -15.30 9.44 12.17
C LEU A 295 -15.67 9.38 13.66
N SER A 296 -15.03 8.46 14.38
CA SER A 296 -15.34 8.16 15.77
C SER A 296 -14.07 8.11 16.63
N LYS A 297 -14.22 8.34 17.93
CA LYS A 297 -13.15 8.20 18.92
C LYS A 297 -13.69 7.45 20.13
N ARG A 298 -13.03 6.36 20.52
CA ARG A 298 -13.46 5.44 21.60
C ARG A 298 -14.92 5.00 21.42
N GLY A 299 -15.30 4.68 20.19
CA GLY A 299 -16.67 4.30 19.83
C GLY A 299 -17.68 5.46 19.73
N HIS A 300 -17.34 6.68 20.16
CA HIS A 300 -18.24 7.82 20.05
C HIS A 300 -18.09 8.52 18.69
N THR A 301 -19.19 8.65 17.96
CA THR A 301 -19.23 9.41 16.70
C THR A 301 -18.94 10.88 16.94
N LEU A 302 -17.86 11.37 16.31
CA LEU A 302 -17.51 12.79 16.33
C LEU A 302 -18.17 13.54 15.17
N ILE A 303 -18.05 12.99 13.96
CA ILE A 303 -18.55 13.63 12.74
C ILE A 303 -18.80 12.63 11.62
N GLN A 304 -19.73 12.98 10.73
CA GLN A 304 -19.97 12.30 9.46
C GLN A 304 -19.33 13.10 8.32
N LEU A 305 -18.52 12.42 7.51
CA LEU A 305 -17.85 12.92 6.33
C LEU A 305 -18.68 12.60 5.08
N HIS A 306 -18.70 13.53 4.15
CA HIS A 306 -19.47 13.44 2.90
C HIS A 306 -18.55 13.73 1.72
N ALA A 307 -19.07 13.53 0.50
CA ALA A 307 -18.41 13.95 -0.73
C ALA A 307 -17.76 15.35 -0.61
N GLY A 308 -16.49 15.41 -0.99
CA GLY A 308 -15.62 16.56 -0.91
C GLY A 308 -14.84 16.72 0.39
N ASP A 309 -15.11 15.91 1.42
CA ASP A 309 -14.37 15.99 2.68
C ASP A 309 -13.00 15.31 2.59
N ILE A 310 -11.95 16.00 3.06
CA ILE A 310 -10.63 15.41 3.30
C ILE A 310 -10.53 14.81 4.70
N VAL A 311 -9.80 13.71 4.86
CA VAL A 311 -9.53 13.04 6.14
C VAL A 311 -8.16 12.35 6.13
N GLY A 312 -7.57 12.13 7.31
CA GLY A 312 -6.28 11.45 7.48
C GLY A 312 -5.07 12.39 7.36
N GLU A 313 -5.30 13.69 7.32
CA GLU A 313 -4.31 14.77 7.25
C GLU A 313 -3.25 14.68 8.36
N PHE A 314 -3.65 14.51 9.62
CA PHE A 314 -2.72 14.52 10.75
C PHE A 314 -1.68 13.39 10.69
N GLY A 315 -2.04 12.23 10.12
CA GLY A 315 -1.14 11.09 9.95
C GLY A 315 -0.05 11.26 8.91
N THR A 316 -0.05 12.37 8.17
CA THR A 316 0.97 12.63 7.14
C THR A 316 2.11 13.55 7.59
N PHE A 317 1.93 14.28 8.70
CA PHE A 317 2.90 15.29 9.17
C PHE A 317 4.02 14.73 10.06
N HIS A 318 3.79 13.63 10.77
CA HIS A 318 4.79 13.04 11.67
C HIS A 318 5.06 11.56 11.37
N ASP A 319 6.34 11.17 11.41
CA ASP A 319 6.80 9.83 11.08
C ASP A 319 6.31 8.74 12.02
N ASN A 320 5.98 9.09 13.27
CA ASN A 320 5.51 8.17 14.32
C ASN A 320 4.03 8.43 14.68
N TYR A 321 3.28 9.09 13.80
CA TYR A 321 1.89 9.42 14.09
C TYR A 321 1.02 8.17 14.02
N CYS A 322 0.37 7.89 15.14
CA CYS A 322 -0.72 6.92 15.21
C CYS A 322 -2.06 7.65 15.05
N ARG A 323 -2.98 7.08 14.27
CA ARG A 323 -4.33 7.62 14.09
C ARG A 323 -5.02 7.82 15.45
N CYS A 324 -5.59 9.00 15.67
CA CYS A 324 -6.31 9.34 16.91
C CYS A 324 -7.81 9.04 16.85
N VAL A 325 -8.31 8.57 15.71
CA VAL A 325 -9.73 8.34 15.42
C VAL A 325 -9.89 7.14 14.50
N THR A 326 -11.04 6.49 14.59
CA THR A 326 -11.46 5.42 13.67
C THR A 326 -12.37 6.01 12.59
N VAL A 327 -12.13 5.63 11.33
CA VAL A 327 -12.95 6.04 10.19
C VAL A 327 -13.54 4.82 9.51
N LYS A 328 -14.86 4.79 9.33
CA LYS A 328 -15.62 3.68 8.76
C LYS A 328 -16.61 4.18 7.70
N ALA A 329 -16.86 3.40 6.66
CA ALA A 329 -17.91 3.67 5.68
C ALA A 329 -19.30 3.37 6.25
N ILE A 330 -20.25 4.28 6.04
CA ILE A 330 -21.67 4.08 6.35
C ILE A 330 -22.53 3.85 5.09
N SER A 331 -21.92 4.02 3.93
CA SER A 331 -22.42 3.60 2.62
C SER A 331 -21.21 3.20 1.78
N ASP A 332 -21.42 2.52 0.65
CA ASP A 332 -20.36 2.38 -0.34
C ASP A 332 -19.77 3.77 -0.67
N ALA A 333 -18.45 3.86 -0.61
CA ALA A 333 -17.72 5.12 -0.72
C ALA A 333 -16.55 4.99 -1.69
N GLN A 334 -16.43 5.96 -2.60
CA GLN A 334 -15.25 6.11 -3.43
C GLN A 334 -14.33 7.16 -2.82
N LEU A 335 -13.06 6.82 -2.65
CA LEU A 335 -12.05 7.67 -2.01
C LEU A 335 -10.91 7.95 -2.98
N LEU A 336 -10.50 9.20 -3.08
CA LEU A 336 -9.22 9.57 -3.69
C LEU A 336 -8.13 9.50 -2.63
N VAL A 337 -7.19 8.58 -2.79
CA VAL A 337 -6.02 8.44 -1.93
C VAL A 337 -4.93 9.40 -2.38
N LEU A 338 -4.45 10.20 -1.45
CA LEU A 338 -3.37 11.16 -1.63
C LEU A 338 -2.13 10.64 -0.87
N PRO A 339 -1.11 10.11 -1.57
CA PRO A 339 0.10 9.60 -0.93
C PRO A 339 0.86 10.71 -0.19
N ARG A 340 1.58 10.37 0.90
CA ARG A 340 2.33 11.33 1.73
C ARG A 340 3.20 12.32 0.95
N GLY A 341 3.86 11.86 -0.12
CA GLY A 341 4.75 12.67 -0.92
C GLY A 341 4.06 13.68 -1.86
N ILE A 342 2.73 13.67 -1.95
CA ILE A 342 2.00 14.47 -2.94
C ILE A 342 2.13 15.98 -2.68
N LEU A 343 2.13 16.41 -1.42
CA LEU A 343 2.25 17.84 -1.07
C LEU A 343 3.63 18.38 -1.43
N ARG A 344 4.68 17.59 -1.17
CA ARG A 344 6.04 17.93 -1.62
C ARG A 344 6.10 17.98 -3.15
N LYS A 345 5.46 17.02 -3.83
CA LYS A 345 5.41 17.01 -5.30
C LYS A 345 4.68 18.24 -5.85
N LEU A 346 3.56 18.62 -5.24
CA LEU A 346 2.78 19.80 -5.59
C LEU A 346 3.60 21.08 -5.39
N TYR A 347 4.24 21.23 -4.23
CA TYR A 347 5.12 22.36 -3.92
C TYR A 347 6.28 22.50 -4.93
N CYS A 348 6.94 21.40 -5.28
CA CYS A 348 8.01 21.41 -6.27
C CYS A 348 7.52 21.62 -7.71
N PHE A 349 6.25 21.32 -7.99
CA PHE A 349 5.65 21.49 -9.32
C PHE A 349 5.18 22.93 -9.54
N ASP A 350 4.38 23.46 -8.61
CA ASP A 350 3.83 24.81 -8.67
C ASP A 350 3.46 25.29 -7.26
N THR A 351 4.13 26.34 -6.79
CA THR A 351 3.91 26.92 -5.46
C THR A 351 2.55 27.61 -5.33
N GLN A 352 1.95 28.09 -6.42
CA GLN A 352 0.61 28.68 -6.40
C GLN A 352 -0.46 27.61 -6.21
N LEU A 353 -0.31 26.45 -6.86
CA LEU A 353 -1.22 25.31 -6.64
C LEU A 353 -1.08 24.77 -5.22
N TYR A 354 0.14 24.72 -4.68
CA TYR A 354 0.36 24.37 -3.27
C TYR A 354 -0.29 25.36 -2.29
N ALA A 355 -0.19 26.67 -2.55
CA ALA A 355 -0.86 27.68 -1.75
C ALA A 355 -2.40 27.50 -1.80
N ASN A 356 -2.96 27.27 -3.00
CA ASN A 356 -4.39 26.99 -3.16
C ASN A 356 -4.83 25.71 -2.43
N PHE A 357 -4.02 24.64 -2.47
CA PHE A 357 -4.27 23.43 -1.68
C PHE A 357 -4.37 23.76 -0.19
N THR A 358 -3.37 24.47 0.33
CA THR A 358 -3.27 24.79 1.76
C THR A 358 -4.44 25.67 2.22
N GLU A 359 -4.78 26.70 1.44
CA GLU A 359 -5.93 27.57 1.70
C GLU A 359 -7.25 26.78 1.71
N SER A 360 -7.45 25.90 0.72
CA SER A 360 -8.64 25.07 0.59
C SER A 360 -8.79 24.10 1.77
N TYR A 361 -7.67 23.50 2.17
CA TYR A 361 -7.58 22.63 3.32
C TYR A 361 -7.95 23.38 4.62
N LEU A 362 -7.32 24.53 4.88
CA LEU A 362 -7.59 25.34 6.07
C LEU A 362 -9.06 25.79 6.14
N LYS A 363 -9.64 26.22 5.02
CA LYS A 363 -11.07 26.58 4.94
C LYS A 363 -11.98 25.40 5.27
N SER A 364 -11.70 24.23 4.68
CA SER A 364 -12.46 23.01 4.94
C SER A 364 -12.40 22.59 6.42
N ILE A 365 -11.20 22.58 7.02
CA ILE A 365 -11.01 22.20 8.42
C ILE A 365 -11.65 23.22 9.36
N ALA A 366 -11.44 24.52 9.16
CA ALA A 366 -12.02 25.56 10.01
C ALA A 366 -13.56 25.50 10.04
N LEU A 367 -14.20 25.28 8.88
CA LEU A 367 -15.66 25.12 8.79
C LEU A 367 -16.16 23.85 9.47
N ARG A 368 -15.33 22.80 9.53
CA ARG A 368 -15.65 21.51 10.14
C ARG A 368 -15.46 21.53 11.65
N GLU A 369 -14.32 22.01 12.12
CA GLU A 369 -13.93 22.02 13.54
C GLU A 369 -14.76 23.03 14.34
N LYS A 370 -15.17 24.17 13.75
CA LYS A 370 -16.11 25.10 14.39
C LYS A 370 -17.35 24.38 14.90
N LYS A 371 -17.91 23.45 14.12
CA LYS A 371 -19.09 22.67 14.52
C LYS A 371 -18.79 21.71 15.68
N LEU A 372 -17.59 21.15 15.71
CA LEU A 372 -17.15 20.19 16.74
C LEU A 372 -16.92 20.90 18.07
N ILE A 373 -16.25 22.06 18.05
CA ILE A 373 -16.07 22.94 19.21
C ILE A 373 -17.43 23.43 19.71
N CYS A 374 -18.31 23.93 18.84
CA CYS A 374 -19.66 24.34 19.26
C CYS A 374 -20.46 23.20 19.90
N LYS A 375 -20.38 21.97 19.37
CA LYS A 375 -21.03 20.78 19.95
C LYS A 375 -20.46 20.40 21.31
N LEU A 376 -19.14 20.49 21.50
CA LEU A 376 -18.49 20.21 22.78
C LEU A 376 -18.89 21.25 23.84
N ILE A 377 -18.93 22.52 23.47
CA ILE A 377 -19.38 23.60 24.37
C ILE A 377 -20.85 23.44 24.74
N SER A 378 -21.71 23.04 23.80
CA SER A 378 -23.15 22.85 24.06
C SER A 378 -23.50 21.56 24.80
N SER A 379 -22.59 20.60 24.90
CA SER A 379 -22.81 19.33 25.65
C SER A 379 -22.25 19.35 27.08
N GLN A 380 -21.60 20.44 27.47
CA GLN A 380 -21.15 20.73 28.83
C GLN A 380 -22.08 21.72 29.57
N ARG A 381 -23.21 22.08 28.96
CA ARG A 381 -24.34 22.77 29.59
C ARG A 381 -25.51 21.80 29.63
#